data_AF-A0A2L1CCY0-F1
#
_entry.id   AF-A0A2L1CCY0-F1
#
_cell.length_a   1.000
_cell.length_b   1.000
_cell.length_c   1.000
_cell.angle_alpha   90.00
_cell.angle_beta   90.00
_cell.angle_gamma   90.00
#
_symmetry.space_group_name_H-M   'P 1'
#
loop_
_entity.id
_entity.type
_entity.pdbx_description
1 polymer ?
#
loop_
_entity_poly.entity_id
_entity_poly.type
_entity_poly.pdbx_seq_one_letter_code
_entity_poly.pdbx_strand_id
1 'polypeptide(L)'
;MEFKHVLMILGVIILTLAPLIMYSGLGEDEGYFGGADGAAGDLIMEISPNYEPWFEPFWEPPSGEIESLLFALQAAIGAIIIGYFFGYNKAKYDAKNQ
;
A
#
# COMPACT_ATOMS: atom_id res chain seq x y z
N MET A 1 -18.80 -9.00 20.38
CA MET A 1 -17.51 -9.23 19.69
C MET A 1 -16.53 -9.79 20.70
N GLU A 2 -15.85 -10.89 20.39
CA GLU A 2 -14.79 -11.42 21.28
C GLU A 2 -13.65 -10.41 21.42
N PHE A 3 -12.98 -10.41 22.58
CA PHE A 3 -11.84 -9.53 22.90
C PHE A 3 -10.75 -9.52 21.82
N LYS A 4 -10.46 -10.68 21.22
CA LYS A 4 -9.52 -10.82 20.09
C LYS A 4 -9.86 -9.94 18.88
N HIS A 5 -11.14 -9.80 18.51
CA HIS A 5 -11.53 -8.99 17.36
C HIS A 5 -11.34 -7.50 17.66
N VAL A 6 -11.61 -7.09 18.90
CA VAL A 6 -11.36 -5.71 19.36
C VAL A 6 -9.86 -5.39 19.31
N LEU A 7 -9.01 -6.32 19.76
CA LEU A 7 -7.55 -6.16 19.65
C LEU A 7 -7.06 -6.10 18.20
N MET A 8 -7.61 -6.92 17.30
CA MET A 8 -7.25 -6.87 15.87
C MET A 8 -7.65 -5.52 15.24
N ILE A 9 -8.86 -5.04 15.51
CA ILE A 9 -9.33 -3.73 15.02
C ILE A 9 -8.45 -2.61 15.56
N LEU A 10 -8.11 -2.63 16.86
CA LEU A 10 -7.17 -1.69 17.46
C LEU A 10 -5.81 -1.74 16.78
N GLY A 11 -5.29 -2.94 16.49
CA GLY A 11 -4.02 -3.11 15.78
C GLY A 11 -4.05 -2.46 14.39
N VAL A 12 -5.12 -2.67 13.62
CA VAL A 12 -5.30 -2.02 12.32
C VAL A 12 -5.35 -0.49 12.46
N ILE A 13 -6.14 0.04 13.40
CA ILE A 13 -6.24 1.47 13.66
C ILE A 13 -4.86 2.06 14.00
N ILE A 14 -4.10 1.39 14.87
CA ILE A 14 -2.76 1.85 15.26
C ILE A 14 -1.81 1.84 14.05
N LEU A 15 -1.79 0.75 13.28
CA LEU A 15 -0.92 0.65 12.10
C LEU A 15 -1.25 1.70 11.04
N THR A 16 -2.52 2.12 10.93
CA THR A 16 -2.93 3.17 9.99
C THR A 16 -2.67 4.57 10.55
N LEU A 17 -3.03 4.85 11.81
CA LEU A 17 -2.96 6.21 12.36
C LEU A 17 -1.57 6.59 12.90
N ALA A 18 -0.78 5.63 13.39
CA ALA A 18 0.55 5.91 13.92
C ALA A 18 1.45 6.67 12.91
N PRO A 19 1.62 6.21 11.66
CA PRO A 19 2.44 6.95 10.69
C PRO A 19 1.83 8.32 10.35
N LEU A 20 0.51 8.43 10.23
CA LEU A 20 -0.17 9.69 9.93
C LEU A 20 0.03 10.76 11.03
N ILE A 21 0.09 10.32 12.29
CA ILE A 21 0.34 11.21 13.44
C ILE A 21 1.83 11.53 13.54
N MET A 22 2.72 10.54 13.37
CA MET A 22 4.17 10.74 13.47
C MET A 22 4.71 11.70 12.42
N TYR A 23 4.13 11.66 11.22
CA TYR A 23 4.54 12.50 10.09
C TYR A 23 3.47 13.56 9.77
N SER A 24 2.66 13.95 10.75
CA SER A 24 1.60 14.93 10.55
C SER A 24 2.16 16.28 10.08
N GLY A 25 1.75 16.74 8.90
CA GLY A 25 2.22 17.98 8.30
C GLY A 25 3.39 17.82 7.33
N LEU A 26 3.96 16.62 7.21
CA LEU A 26 4.96 16.27 6.21
C LEU A 26 4.24 15.56 5.05
N GLY A 27 4.13 16.24 3.91
CA GLY A 27 3.37 15.77 2.74
C GLY A 27 4.21 14.95 1.75
N GLU A 28 3.62 14.64 0.59
CA GLU A 28 4.37 14.12 -0.57
C GLU A 28 5.52 15.05 -0.99
N ASP A 29 5.34 16.36 -0.83
CA ASP A 29 6.36 17.38 -1.12
C ASP A 29 7.67 17.19 -0.32
N GLU A 30 7.59 16.53 0.84
CA GLU A 30 8.75 16.20 1.68
C GLU A 30 9.17 14.72 1.60
N GLY A 31 8.57 13.95 0.68
CA GLY A 31 8.96 12.57 0.37
C GLY A 31 8.50 11.50 1.37
N TYR A 32 7.69 11.84 2.38
CA TYR A 32 7.33 10.92 3.47
C TYR A 32 6.25 9.89 3.09
N PHE A 33 5.40 10.21 2.11
CA PHE A 33 4.35 9.31 1.61
C PHE A 33 4.52 8.95 0.13
N GLY A 34 5.70 9.22 -0.44
CA GLY A 34 6.04 8.88 -1.81
C GLY A 34 6.35 7.39 -2.02
N GLY A 35 6.41 6.97 -3.28
CA GLY A 35 6.78 5.61 -3.66
C GLY A 35 8.25 5.28 -3.36
N ALA A 36 8.53 4.03 -3.00
CA ALA A 36 9.89 3.54 -2.73
C ALA A 36 10.80 3.63 -3.97
N ASP A 37 10.24 3.46 -5.16
CA ASP A 37 10.99 3.45 -6.41
C ASP A 37 11.57 4.84 -6.75
N GLY A 38 10.85 5.92 -6.44
CA GLY A 38 11.35 7.29 -6.58
C GLY A 38 12.54 7.58 -5.66
N ALA A 39 12.41 7.23 -4.38
CA ALA A 39 13.49 7.38 -3.41
C ALA A 39 14.75 6.57 -3.77
N ALA A 40 14.57 5.39 -4.37
CA ALA A 40 15.69 4.58 -4.84
C ALA A 40 16.38 5.21 -6.05
N GLY A 41 15.62 5.80 -6.99
CA GLY A 41 16.17 6.50 -8.15
C GLY A 41 17.08 7.66 -7.77
N ASP A 42 16.60 8.53 -6.87
CA ASP A 42 17.37 9.68 -6.40
C ASP A 42 18.68 9.26 -5.72
N LEU A 43 18.64 8.22 -4.90
CA LEU A 43 19.82 7.70 -4.21
C LEU A 43 20.85 7.09 -5.18
N ILE A 44 20.40 6.43 -6.26
CA ILE A 44 21.32 5.89 -7.28
C ILE A 44 22.07 7.03 -7.98
N MET A 45 21.37 8.12 -8.30
CA MET A 45 21.98 9.30 -8.92
C MET A 45 22.98 9.99 -7.98
N GLU A 46 22.73 9.98 -6.66
CA GLU A 46 23.66 10.52 -5.66
C GLU A 46 24.92 9.65 -5.51
N ILE A 47 24.77 8.32 -5.41
CA ILE A 47 25.89 7.40 -5.19
C ILE A 47 26.75 7.22 -6.45
N SER A 48 26.12 7.24 -7.62
CA SER A 48 26.80 7.04 -8.91
C SER A 48 26.34 8.08 -9.94
N PRO A 49 26.94 9.28 -9.94
CA PRO A 49 26.52 10.39 -10.82
C PRO A 49 26.64 10.10 -12.32
N ASN A 50 27.41 9.09 -12.70
CA ASN A 50 27.59 8.67 -14.10
C ASN A 50 26.69 7.47 -14.48
N TYR A 51 25.73 7.12 -13.63
CA TYR A 51 24.80 6.03 -13.93
C TYR A 51 23.79 6.48 -14.99
N GLU A 52 23.64 5.68 -16.04
CA GLU A 52 22.64 5.85 -17.08
C GLU A 52 21.52 4.81 -16.88
N PRO A 53 20.25 5.22 -16.76
CA PRO A 53 19.13 4.29 -16.68
C PRO A 53 19.10 3.35 -17.89
N TRP A 54 19.06 2.04 -17.64
CA TRP A 54 18.98 1.03 -18.69
C TRP A 54 17.54 0.74 -19.15
N PHE A 55 16.55 1.35 -18.50
CA PHE A 55 15.13 1.19 -18.81
C PHE A 55 14.39 2.49 -18.52
N GLU A 56 13.48 2.86 -19.42
CA GLU A 56 12.55 3.97 -19.23
C GLU A 56 11.11 3.43 -19.37
N PRO A 57 10.16 3.89 -18.54
CA PRO A 57 8.77 3.48 -18.66
C PRO A 57 8.21 3.84 -20.04
N PHE A 58 7.56 2.87 -20.70
CA PHE A 58 6.85 3.13 -21.97
C PHE A 58 5.67 4.11 -21.80
N TRP A 59 5.16 4.22 -20.58
CA TRP A 59 4.09 5.12 -20.21
C TRP A 59 4.22 5.47 -18.72
N GLU A 60 3.99 6.74 -18.40
CA GLU A 60 3.95 7.26 -17.05
C GLU A 60 2.60 7.96 -16.83
N PRO A 61 2.00 7.85 -15.64
CA PRO A 61 0.76 8.57 -15.34
C PRO A 61 0.95 10.07 -15.53
N PRO A 62 -0.03 10.78 -16.12
CA PRO A 62 0.10 12.21 -16.40
C PRO A 62 0.08 13.08 -15.13
N SER A 63 -0.20 12.51 -13.96
CA SER A 63 -0.03 13.14 -12.65
C SER A 63 0.19 12.09 -11.55
N GLY A 64 0.88 12.49 -10.47
CA GLY A 64 1.05 11.66 -9.27
C GLY A 64 -0.29 11.32 -8.58
N GLU A 65 -1.31 12.18 -8.71
CA GLU A 65 -2.66 11.87 -8.20
C GLU A 65 -3.27 10.66 -8.93
N ILE A 66 -3.05 10.54 -10.24
CA ILE A 66 -3.54 9.40 -11.03
C ILE A 66 -2.75 8.14 -10.68
N GLU A 67 -1.44 8.26 -10.47
CA GLU A 67 -0.60 7.15 -9.97
C GLU A 67 -1.14 6.62 -8.64
N SER A 68 -1.33 7.50 -7.64
CA SER A 68 -1.89 7.17 -6.34
C SER A 68 -3.29 6.55 -6.43
N LEU A 69 -4.13 7.04 -7.34
CA LEU A 69 -5.46 6.46 -7.61
C LEU A 69 -5.38 5.04 -8.16
N LEU A 70 -4.46 4.79 -9.10
CA LEU A 70 -4.24 3.45 -9.65
C LEU A 70 -3.73 2.48 -8.58
N PHE A 71 -2.80 2.90 -7.71
CA PHE A 71 -2.37 2.10 -6.56
C PHE A 71 -3.52 1.81 -5.59
N ALA A 72 -4.33 2.82 -5.26
CA ALA A 72 -5.49 2.64 -4.38
C ALA A 72 -6.51 1.66 -4.98
N LEU A 73 -6.75 1.74 -6.30
CA LEU A 73 -7.63 0.81 -7.01
C LEU A 73 -7.09 -0.63 -6.97
N GLN A 74 -5.79 -0.82 -7.22
CA GLN A 74 -5.14 -2.13 -7.14
C GLN A 74 -5.25 -2.71 -5.72
N ALA A 75 -5.01 -1.89 -4.69
CA ALA A 75 -5.14 -2.30 -3.29
C ALA A 75 -6.59 -2.70 -2.95
N ALA A 76 -7.58 -1.93 -3.41
CA ALA A 76 -9.00 -2.23 -3.20
C ALA A 76 -9.41 -3.55 -3.87
N ILE A 77 -8.99 -3.78 -5.12
CA ILE A 77 -9.24 -5.04 -5.84
C ILE A 77 -8.57 -6.21 -5.10
N GLY A 78 -7.31 -6.06 -4.68
CA GLY A 78 -6.60 -7.07 -3.90
C GLY A 78 -7.33 -7.42 -2.59
N ALA A 79 -7.81 -6.41 -1.86
CA ALA A 79 -8.59 -6.61 -0.64
C ALA A 79 -9.91 -7.36 -0.89
N ILE A 80 -10.62 -7.06 -1.98
CA ILE A 80 -11.84 -7.78 -2.39
C ILE A 80 -11.54 -9.26 -2.66
N ILE A 81 -10.48 -9.55 -3.42
CA ILE A 81 -10.09 -10.92 -3.77
C ILE A 81 -9.74 -11.71 -2.51
N ILE A 82 -8.89 -11.15 -1.64
CA ILE A 82 -8.47 -11.79 -0.39
C ILE A 82 -9.67 -12.01 0.54
N GLY A 83 -10.53 -11.00 0.70
CA GLY A 83 -11.74 -11.08 1.51
C GLY A 83 -12.71 -12.15 0.99
N TYR A 84 -12.93 -12.19 -0.32
CA TYR A 84 -13.76 -13.21 -0.97
C TYR A 84 -13.19 -14.62 -0.75
N PHE A 85 -11.88 -14.81 -0.92
CA PHE A 85 -11.25 -16.11 -0.71
C PHE A 85 -11.46 -16.63 0.72
N PHE A 86 -11.17 -15.83 1.74
CA PHE A 86 -11.37 -16.24 3.13
C PHE A 86 -12.85 -16.46 3.45
N GLY A 87 -13.75 -15.59 2.97
CA GLY A 87 -15.19 -15.72 3.19
C GLY A 87 -15.76 -16.99 2.55
N TYR A 88 -15.40 -17.26 1.30
CA TYR A 88 -15.84 -18.44 0.56
C TYR A 88 -15.34 -19.74 1.21
N ASN A 89 -14.06 -19.81 1.59
CA ASN A 89 -13.51 -21.01 2.23
C ASN A 89 -14.16 -21.29 3.58
N LYS A 90 -14.45 -20.24 4.37
CA LYS A 90 -15.18 -20.39 5.63
C LYS A 90 -16.59 -20.95 5.38
N ALA A 91 -17.34 -20.36 4.46
CA ALA A 91 -18.69 -20.83 4.13
C ALA A 91 -18.71 -22.28 3.64
N LYS A 92 -17.73 -22.66 2.82
CA LYS A 92 -17.56 -24.04 2.32
C LYS A 92 -17.23 -25.02 3.45
N TYR A 93 -16.38 -24.64 4.40
CA TYR A 93 -16.07 -25.45 5.57
C TYR A 93 -17.30 -25.65 6.45
N ASP A 94 -18.06 -24.58 6.72
CA ASP A 94 -19.26 -24.63 7.55
C ASP A 94 -20.35 -25.52 6.91
N ALA A 95 -20.54 -25.43 5.59
CA ALA A 95 -21.49 -26.26 4.83
C ALA A 95 -21.12 -27.75 4.76
N LYS A 96 -19.84 -28.10 4.94
CA LYS A 96 -19.37 -29.50 4.92
C LYS A 96 -19.44 -30.18 6.29
N ASN A 97 -19.50 -29.39 7.36
CA ASN A 97 -19.57 -29.86 8.75
C ASN A 97 -20.99 -29.80 9.34
N GLN A 98 -21.99 -29.49 8.51
CA GLN A 98 -23.42 -29.69 8.76
C GLN A 98 -23.88 -30.99 8.10
#